data_AF-A0A835M1T9-F1
#
_entry.id   AF-A0A835M1T9-F1
#
_cell.length_a   1.000
_cell.length_b   1.000
_cell.length_c   1.000
_cell.angle_alpha   90.00
_cell.angle_beta   90.00
_cell.angle_gamma   90.00
#
_symmetry.space_group_name_H-M   'P 1'
#
loop_
_entity.id
_entity.type
_entity.pdbx_description
1 polymer ?
#
loop_
_entity_poly.entity_id
_entity_poly.type
_entity_poly.pdbx_seq_one_letter_code
_entity_poly.pdbx_strand_id
1 'polypeptide(L)'
;MMISGVVYSLGDWIAQCVEGKPLFDFDRTRMFRSGLVGFSLHGSLSHYYYQFCEALFPFQDWWVVPIKVAFDQTTRATLWNNIYFAVLRLLRFESPASISSELKATFLPMLTVRIFLWFRFLHLLILLFTTNFLTICSLRSPVT
;
A
#
# COMPACT_ATOMS: atom_id res chain seq x y z
N MET A 1 13.42 0.02 7.96
CA MET A 1 14.25 0.58 6.88
C MET A 1 14.74 -0.51 5.92
N MET A 2 15.42 -1.57 6.39
CA MET A 2 15.89 -2.65 5.50
C MET A 2 14.75 -3.39 4.77
N ILE A 3 13.70 -3.81 5.50
CA ILE A 3 12.55 -4.53 4.93
C ILE A 3 11.85 -3.68 3.86
N SER A 4 11.67 -2.39 4.10
CA SER A 4 11.03 -1.50 3.12
C SER A 4 11.88 -1.31 1.87
N GLY A 5 13.21 -1.24 1.97
CA GLY A 5 14.09 -1.23 0.80
C GLY A 5 13.98 -2.49 -0.05
N VAL A 6 13.92 -3.66 0.59
CA VAL A 6 13.75 -4.95 -0.09
C VAL A 6 12.39 -5.03 -0.78
N VAL A 7 11.30 -4.66 -0.10
CA VAL A 7 9.94 -4.70 -0.67
C VAL A 7 9.82 -3.80 -1.90
N TYR A 8 10.41 -2.60 -1.87
CA TYR A 8 10.38 -1.70 -3.04
C TYR A 8 11.23 -2.23 -4.20
N SER A 9 12.38 -2.84 -3.90
CA SER A 9 13.23 -3.45 -4.94
C SER A 9 12.54 -4.65 -5.60
N LEU A 10 11.96 -5.55 -4.78
CA LEU A 10 11.21 -6.71 -5.28
C LEU A 10 9.93 -6.30 -6.01
N GLY A 11 9.21 -5.31 -5.51
CA GLY A 11 8.00 -4.78 -6.15
C GLY A 11 8.31 -4.19 -7.53
N ASP A 12 9.41 -3.44 -7.64
CA ASP A 12 9.85 -2.89 -8.92
C ASP A 12 10.28 -4.01 -9.89
N TRP A 13 10.97 -5.04 -9.40
CA TRP A 13 11.34 -6.22 -10.18
C TRP A 13 10.11 -6.97 -10.71
N ILE A 14 9.12 -7.25 -9.86
CA ILE A 14 7.86 -7.90 -10.26
C ILE A 14 7.13 -7.06 -11.30
N ALA A 15 7.06 -5.73 -11.11
CA ALA A 15 6.43 -4.83 -12.09
C ALA A 15 7.10 -4.92 -13.46
N GLN A 16 8.44 -4.99 -13.51
CA GLN A 16 9.18 -5.17 -14.76
C GLN A 16 8.90 -6.53 -15.43
N CYS A 17 8.70 -7.59 -14.65
CA CYS A 17 8.31 -8.90 -15.18
C CYS A 17 6.88 -8.88 -15.75
N VAL A 18 5.95 -8.15 -15.11
CA VAL A 18 4.57 -7.97 -15.61
C VAL A 18 4.53 -7.14 -16.88
N GLU A 19 5.45 -6.17 -17.04
CA GLU A 19 5.65 -5.41 -18.28
C GLU A 19 6.24 -6.25 -19.43
N GLY A 20 6.54 -7.54 -19.20
CA GLY A 20 6.99 -8.48 -20.22
C GLY A 20 8.50 -8.54 -20.44
N LYS A 21 9.31 -7.92 -19.55
CA LYS A 21 10.77 -8.05 -19.62
C LYS A 21 11.21 -9.45 -19.17
N PRO A 22 12.25 -10.03 -19.79
CA PRO A 22 12.81 -11.31 -19.34
C PRO A 22 13.28 -11.21 -17.88
N LEU A 23 13.11 -12.28 -17.10
CA LEU A 23 13.43 -12.34 -15.65
C LEU A 23 14.82 -11.82 -15.28
N PHE A 24 15.79 -11.95 -16.20
CA PHE A 24 17.20 -11.57 -15.99
C PHE A 24 17.62 -10.26 -16.68
N ASP A 25 16.76 -9.67 -17.51
CA ASP A 25 17.05 -8.45 -18.28
C ASP A 25 16.21 -7.26 -17.77
N PHE A 26 16.37 -6.99 -16.47
CA PHE A 26 15.67 -5.93 -15.78
C PHE A 26 16.56 -4.70 -15.58
N ASP A 27 15.94 -3.52 -15.53
CA ASP A 27 16.59 -2.26 -15.25
C ASP A 27 16.97 -2.19 -13.76
N ARG A 28 18.24 -2.52 -13.49
CA ARG A 28 18.86 -2.48 -12.16
C ARG A 28 18.89 -1.06 -11.59
N THR A 29 19.03 -0.05 -12.44
CA THR A 29 19.09 1.35 -12.01
C THR A 29 17.73 1.80 -11.47
N ARG A 30 16.65 1.42 -12.15
CA ARG A 30 15.28 1.66 -11.68
C ARG A 30 15.02 0.93 -10.36
N MET A 31 15.35 -0.36 -10.30
CA MET A 31 15.17 -1.17 -9.08
C MET A 31 15.94 -0.59 -7.90
N PHE A 32 17.19 -0.16 -8.11
CA PHE A 32 18.03 0.44 -7.08
C PHE A 32 17.46 1.77 -6.57
N ARG A 33 16.98 2.65 -7.47
CA ARG A 33 16.33 3.91 -7.09
C ARG A 33 15.07 3.67 -6.26
N SER A 34 14.21 2.74 -6.69
CA SER A 34 13.01 2.34 -5.95
C SER A 34 13.37 1.77 -4.57
N GLY A 35 14.39 0.91 -4.50
CA GLY A 35 14.93 0.36 -3.26
C GLY A 35 15.48 1.42 -2.31
N LEU A 36 16.19 2.43 -2.83
CA LEU A 36 16.73 3.54 -2.03
C LEU A 36 15.60 4.39 -1.42
N VAL A 37 14.56 4.68 -2.19
CA VAL A 37 13.37 5.40 -1.70
C VAL A 37 12.68 4.60 -0.59
N GLY A 38 12.50 3.29 -0.80
CA GLY A 38 11.93 2.38 0.19
C GLY A 38 12.77 2.26 1.46
N PHE A 39 14.10 2.22 1.33
CA PHE A 39 15.02 2.09 2.46
C PHE A 39 15.05 3.34 3.33
N SER A 40 15.23 4.51 2.70
CA SER A 40 15.51 5.76 3.40
C SER A 40 14.26 6.49 3.88
N LEU A 41 13.19 6.46 3.07
CA LEU A 41 12.02 7.32 3.30
C LEU A 41 10.80 6.53 3.76
N HIS A 42 10.50 5.37 3.17
CA HIS A 42 9.21 4.71 3.42
C HIS A 42 9.02 4.31 4.88
N GLY A 43 10.04 3.72 5.50
CA GLY A 43 9.92 3.28 6.88
C GLY A 43 9.87 4.43 7.88
N SER A 44 10.69 5.46 7.70
CA SER A 44 10.80 6.60 8.63
C SER A 44 9.56 7.49 8.56
N LEU A 45 9.09 7.81 7.35
CA LEU A 45 7.85 8.56 7.14
C LEU A 45 6.61 7.80 7.60
N SER A 46 6.54 6.48 7.37
CA SER A 46 5.41 5.69 7.88
C SER A 46 5.35 5.73 9.40
N HIS A 47 6.49 5.68 10.09
CA HIS A 47 6.52 5.74 11.55
C HIS A 47 5.99 7.08 12.08
N TYR A 48 6.43 8.20 11.48
CA TYR A 48 5.94 9.53 11.83
C TYR A 48 4.44 9.70 11.51
N TYR A 49 4.00 9.18 10.37
CA TYR A 49 2.59 9.21 9.98
C TYR A 49 1.70 8.49 11.00
N TYR A 50 2.12 7.32 11.50
CA TYR A 50 1.35 6.59 12.50
C TYR A 50 1.30 7.33 13.84
N GLN A 51 2.41 7.91 14.30
CA GLN A 51 2.42 8.76 15.50
C GLN A 51 1.49 9.96 15.36
N PHE A 52 1.46 10.60 14.18
CA PHE A 52 0.54 11.69 13.89
C PHE A 52 -0.93 11.21 13.91
N CYS A 53 -1.23 10.03 13.37
CA CYS A 53 -2.57 9.47 13.38
C CYS A 53 -3.05 9.09 14.79
N GLU A 54 -2.15 8.61 15.65
CA GLU A 54 -2.44 8.33 17.06
C GLU A 54 -2.81 9.62 17.82
N ALA A 55 -2.08 10.72 17.55
CA ALA A 55 -2.39 12.01 18.14
C ALA A 55 -3.72 12.61 17.61
N LEU A 56 -4.04 12.39 16.33
CA LEU A 56 -5.25 12.93 15.69
C LEU A 56 -6.53 12.19 16.11
N PHE A 57 -6.44 10.87 16.32
CA PHE A 57 -7.58 10.03 16.68
C PHE A 57 -7.32 9.25 17.99
N PRO A 58 -7.38 9.91 19.17
CA PRO A 58 -7.15 9.27 20.46
C PRO A 58 -8.27 8.29 20.86
N PHE A 59 -9.40 8.31 20.15
CA PHE A 59 -10.56 7.45 20.42
C PHE A 59 -10.33 6.00 19.97
N GLN A 60 -10.80 5.05 20.78
CA GLN A 60 -10.63 3.61 20.57
C GLN A 60 -11.94 2.85 20.33
N ASP A 61 -13.06 3.56 20.16
CA ASP A 61 -14.34 2.91 19.89
C ASP A 61 -14.35 2.17 18.54
N TRP A 62 -15.17 1.13 18.45
CA TRP A 62 -15.26 0.26 17.27
C TRP A 62 -15.62 1.02 15.98
N TRP A 63 -16.42 2.09 16.07
CA TRP A 63 -16.86 2.91 14.93
C TRP A 63 -15.74 3.81 14.38
N VAL A 64 -14.67 4.04 15.15
CA VAL A 64 -13.51 4.85 14.75
C VAL A 64 -12.62 4.06 13.80
N VAL A 65 -12.65 2.72 13.85
CA VAL A 65 -11.87 1.83 12.99
C VAL A 65 -12.12 2.07 11.50
N PRO A 66 -13.37 2.03 10.97
CA PRO A 66 -13.60 2.29 9.55
C PRO A 66 -13.20 3.71 9.12
N ILE A 67 -13.31 4.70 10.01
CA ILE A 67 -12.88 6.09 9.73
C ILE A 67 -11.36 6.17 9.63
N LYS A 68 -10.63 5.58 10.60
CA LYS A 68 -9.17 5.47 10.57
C LYS A 68 -8.69 4.77 9.31
N VAL A 69 -9.38 3.70 8.90
CA VAL A 69 -9.07 2.97 7.66
C VAL A 69 -9.32 3.86 6.44
N ALA A 70 -10.47 4.53 6.31
CA ALA A 70 -10.74 5.42 5.19
C ALA A 70 -9.72 6.58 5.10
N PHE A 71 -9.32 7.13 6.25
CA PHE A 71 -8.28 8.14 6.35
C PHE A 71 -6.89 7.61 5.95
N ASP A 72 -6.51 6.41 6.40
CA ASP A 72 -5.26 5.76 5.98
C ASP A 72 -5.26 5.51 4.47
N GLN A 73 -6.35 4.99 3.92
CA GLN A 73 -6.44 4.73 2.48
C GLN A 73 -6.36 5.98 1.60
N THR A 74 -6.72 7.16 2.12
CA THR A 74 -6.71 8.42 1.38
C THR A 74 -5.47 9.26 1.66
N THR A 75 -5.26 9.65 2.92
CA THR A 75 -4.16 10.53 3.32
C THR A 75 -2.82 9.85 3.13
N ARG A 76 -2.66 8.61 3.59
CA ARG A 76 -1.37 7.90 3.46
C ARG A 76 -1.04 7.61 2.01
N ALA A 77 -2.03 7.17 1.23
CA ALA A 77 -1.84 6.91 -0.20
C ALA A 77 -1.43 8.17 -0.97
N THR A 78 -2.09 9.30 -0.68
CA THR A 78 -1.79 10.59 -1.31
C THR A 78 -0.41 11.09 -0.92
N LEU A 79 -0.11 11.12 0.37
CA LEU A 79 1.15 11.64 0.90
C LEU A 79 2.33 10.81 0.37
N TRP A 80 2.20 9.48 0.43
CA TRP A 80 3.26 8.59 -0.01
C TRP A 80 3.47 8.60 -1.53
N ASN A 81 2.40 8.61 -2.34
CA ASN A 81 2.54 8.72 -3.80
C ASN A 81 3.27 10.00 -4.20
N ASN A 82 2.90 11.14 -3.61
CA ASN A 82 3.58 12.42 -3.90
C ASN A 82 5.07 12.37 -3.56
N ILE A 83 5.42 11.86 -2.38
CA ILE A 83 6.83 11.75 -1.94
C ILE A 83 7.60 10.79 -2.84
N TYR A 84 7.02 9.62 -3.14
CA TYR A 84 7.65 8.62 -3.99
C TYR A 84 7.99 9.19 -5.37
N PHE A 85 7.03 9.86 -6.03
CA PHE A 85 7.25 10.49 -7.32
C PHE A 85 8.25 11.64 -7.26
N ALA A 86 8.22 12.47 -6.21
CA ALA A 86 9.17 13.57 -6.04
C ALA A 86 10.62 13.07 -5.92
N VAL A 87 10.84 12.03 -5.12
CA VAL A 87 12.18 11.48 -4.86
C VAL A 87 12.70 10.71 -6.07
N LEU A 88 11.84 9.90 -6.71
CA LEU A 88 12.21 9.19 -7.92
C LEU A 88 12.63 10.16 -9.04
N ARG A 89 12.01 11.33 -9.11
CA ARG A 89 12.38 12.39 -10.06
C ARG A 89 13.66 13.11 -9.71
N LEU A 90 13.89 13.40 -8.43
CA LEU A 90 15.20 13.89 -7.99
C LEU A 90 16.32 12.92 -8.39
N LEU A 91 16.06 11.62 -8.32
CA LEU A 91 16.99 10.58 -8.77
C LEU A 91 17.09 10.45 -10.30
N ARG A 92 16.14 11.01 -11.08
CA ARG A 92 16.08 10.97 -12.56
C ARG A 92 16.44 12.29 -13.25
N PHE A 93 16.55 13.40 -12.53
CA PHE A 93 16.79 14.76 -13.08
C PHE A 93 15.76 15.20 -14.15
N GLU A 94 14.49 14.80 -14.01
CA GLU A 94 13.39 15.17 -14.94
C GLU A 94 12.66 16.47 -14.54
N SER A 95 12.01 17.16 -15.49
CA SER A 95 11.37 18.46 -15.27
C SER A 95 9.98 18.38 -14.59
N PRO A 96 9.55 19.42 -13.82
CA PRO A 96 8.36 19.35 -12.96
C PRO A 96 6.99 19.58 -13.64
N ALA A 97 6.95 19.92 -14.92
CA ALA A 97 5.71 20.37 -15.57
C ALA A 97 4.80 19.23 -16.06
N SER A 98 5.35 18.10 -16.50
CA SER A 98 4.60 16.92 -16.98
C SER A 98 3.98 16.08 -15.86
N ILE A 99 4.30 16.39 -14.60
CA ILE A 99 3.95 15.61 -13.41
C ILE A 99 2.50 15.79 -13.03
N SER A 100 2.04 17.04 -13.05
CA SER A 100 0.73 17.36 -12.47
C SER A 100 -0.40 16.68 -13.26
N SER A 101 -0.20 16.52 -14.57
CA SER A 101 -1.09 15.77 -15.45
C SER A 101 -0.98 14.26 -15.21
N GLU A 102 0.23 13.71 -15.12
CA GLU A 102 0.48 12.28 -14.88
C GLU A 102 -0.02 11.84 -13.51
N LEU A 103 0.30 12.58 -12.45
CA LEU A 103 -0.18 12.34 -11.09
C LEU A 103 -1.70 12.39 -11.05
N LYS A 104 -2.35 13.40 -11.64
CA LYS A 104 -3.82 13.46 -11.69
C LYS A 104 -4.41 12.27 -12.47
N ALA A 105 -3.75 11.84 -13.54
CA ALA A 105 -4.19 10.71 -14.34
C ALA A 105 -4.04 9.37 -13.59
N THR A 106 -2.98 9.18 -12.81
CA THR A 106 -2.71 7.92 -12.10
C THR A 106 -3.29 7.88 -10.67
N PHE A 107 -3.56 9.03 -10.06
CA PHE A 107 -4.04 9.12 -8.68
C PHE A 107 -5.38 8.41 -8.47
N LEU A 108 -6.38 8.70 -9.31
CA LEU A 108 -7.70 8.06 -9.22
C LEU A 108 -7.66 6.55 -9.48
N PRO A 109 -6.97 6.05 -10.53
CA PRO A 109 -6.75 4.63 -10.71
C PRO A 109 -6.09 3.95 -9.50
N MET A 110 -5.03 4.54 -8.95
CA MET A 110 -4.34 3.98 -7.78
C MET A 110 -5.23 3.94 -6.54
N LEU A 111 -6.05 4.97 -6.31
CA LEU A 111 -6.98 5.02 -5.19
C LEU A 111 -8.09 3.98 -5.36
N THR A 112 -8.60 3.82 -6.59
CA THR A 112 -9.63 2.83 -6.93
C THR A 112 -9.13 1.40 -6.74
N VAL A 113 -7.94 1.08 -7.24
CA VAL A 113 -7.31 -0.24 -7.04
C VAL A 113 -7.11 -0.54 -5.57
N ARG A 114 -6.67 0.45 -4.79
CA ARG A 114 -6.44 0.31 -3.35
C ARG A 114 -7.72 0.04 -2.57
N ILE A 115 -8.77 0.81 -2.86
CA ILE A 115 -10.12 0.62 -2.27
C ILE A 115 -10.68 -0.75 -2.67
N PHE A 116 -10.58 -1.12 -3.94
CA PHE A 116 -11.09 -2.40 -4.44
C PHE A 116 -10.36 -3.59 -3.80
N LEU A 117 -9.02 -3.52 -3.72
CA LEU A 117 -8.20 -4.54 -3.07
C LEU A 117 -8.57 -4.69 -1.59
N TRP A 118 -8.75 -3.57 -0.88
CA TRP A 118 -9.17 -3.60 0.53
C TRP A 118 -10.55 -4.23 0.70
N PHE A 119 -11.54 -3.85 -0.12
CA PHE A 119 -12.87 -4.47 -0.08
C PHE A 119 -12.83 -5.97 -0.37
N ARG A 120 -11.91 -6.44 -1.23
CA ARG A 120 -11.71 -7.87 -1.48
C ARG A 120 -11.09 -8.60 -0.28
N PHE A 121 -10.09 -8.02 0.37
CA PHE A 121 -9.50 -8.60 1.58
C PHE A 121 -10.51 -8.65 2.74
N LEU A 122 -11.30 -7.59 2.91
CA LEU A 122 -12.35 -7.56 3.94
C LEU A 122 -13.40 -8.65 3.71
N HIS A 123 -13.87 -8.82 2.46
CA HIS A 123 -14.79 -9.90 2.11
C HIS A 123 -14.19 -11.28 2.38
N LEU A 124 -12.91 -11.49 2.05
CA LEU A 124 -12.19 -12.74 2.34
C LEU A 124 -12.13 -13.05 3.83
N LEU A 125 -11.84 -12.06 4.66
CA LEU A 125 -11.82 -12.21 6.13
C LEU A 125 -13.21 -12.54 6.68
N ILE A 126 -14.26 -11.88 6.18
CA ILE A 126 -15.64 -12.16 6.58
C ILE A 126 -16.05 -13.58 6.16
N LEU A 127 -15.70 -14.02 4.95
CA LEU A 127 -15.94 -15.38 4.47
C LEU A 127 -15.21 -16.43 5.32
N LEU A 128 -13.93 -16.20 5.64
CA LEU A 128 -13.15 -17.09 6.52
C LEU A 128 -13.74 -17.14 7.93
N PHE A 129 -14.18 -16.01 8.48
CA PHE A 129 -14.79 -15.98 9.80
C PHE A 129 -16.13 -16.72 9.81
N THR A 130 -16.97 -16.50 8.78
CA THR A 130 -18.28 -17.13 8.65
C THR A 130 -18.17 -18.64 8.43
N THR A 131 -17.24 -19.09 7.59
CA THR A 131 -17.00 -20.53 7.34
C THR A 131 -16.45 -21.24 8.58
N ASN A 132 -15.50 -20.64 9.31
CA ASN A 132 -15.01 -21.23 10.56
C ASN A 132 -16.09 -21.21 11.66
N PHE A 133 -16.88 -20.15 11.77
CA PHE A 133 -17.98 -20.08 12.74
C PHE A 133 -19.07 -21.12 12.46
N LEU A 134 -19.48 -21.28 11.19
CA LEU A 134 -20.43 -22.32 10.78
C LEU A 134 -19.87 -23.73 11.00
N THR A 135 -18.56 -23.94 10.80
CA THR A 135 -17.90 -25.22 11.07
C THR A 135 -17.92 -25.55 12.56
N ILE A 136 -17.64 -24.56 13.42
CA ILE A 136 -17.69 -24.71 14.89
C ILE A 136 -19.13 -24.97 15.36
N CYS A 137 -20.13 -24.26 14.81
CA CYS A 137 -21.54 -24.50 15.12
C CYS A 137 -22.03 -25.87 14.64
N SER A 138 -21.60 -26.33 13.46
CA SER A 138 -21.91 -27.67 12.93
C SER A 138 -21.33 -28.78 13.80
N LEU A 139 -20.12 -28.59 14.37
CA LEU A 139 -19.50 -29.55 15.29
C LEU A 139 -20.15 -29.56 16.68
N ARG A 140 -20.99 -28.56 16.98
CA ARG A 140 -21.65 -28.40 18.29
C ARG A 140 -23.15 -28.75 18.27
N SER A 141 -23.70 -29.18 17.14
CA SER A 141 -25.05 -29.74 17.11
C SER A 141 -25.02 -31.17 17.68
N PRO A 142 -25.58 -31.44 18.87
CA PRO A 142 -25.74 -32.81 19.33
C PRO A 142 -26.70 -33.52 18.36
N VAL A 143 -26.28 -34.68 17.87
CA VAL A 143 -27.17 -35.64 17.21
C VAL A 143 -28.14 -36.12 18.29
N THR A 144 -29.36 -35.57 18.27
CA THR A 144 -30.53 -36.16 18.92
C THR A 144 -31.39 -36.82 17.87
#